data_AF-A0A2E5I4D1-F1
#
_entry.id   AF-A0A2E5I4D1-F1
#
_cell.length_a   1.000
_cell.length_b   1.000
_cell.length_c   1.000
_cell.angle_alpha   90.00
_cell.angle_beta   90.00
_cell.angle_gamma   90.00
#
_symmetry.space_group_name_H-M   'P 1'
#
loop_
_entity.id
_entity.type
_entity.pdbx_description
1 polymer ?
#
loop_
_entity_poly.entity_id
_entity_poly.type
_entity_poly.pdbx_seq_one_letter_code
_entity_poly.pdbx_strand_id
1 'polypeptide(L)'
;MIKANISTTFFILTNLNIILLIGFHIIVCRLVSKKGGFKSPQMFLIKFVLFMNLPLFVGIILIALNELRSINDLVSMLLFGALVFNLFSYVYFHIFNMSETARRIKILLHLYNNGSSHIDELKYDYNPKDMINSRLERLIEMKEIISDQSGIYYLNNSIFLPFAKTFSILRKISSS
;
A
#
# COMPACT_ATOMS: atom_id res chain seq x y z
N MET A 1 -4.27 -20.19 -35.31
CA MET A 1 -3.80 -19.08 -34.45
C MET A 1 -4.96 -18.09 -34.33
N ILE A 2 -5.66 -18.06 -33.18
CA ILE A 2 -6.84 -17.20 -32.99
C ILE A 2 -6.34 -15.74 -32.93
N LYS A 3 -6.65 -14.92 -33.93
CA LYS A 3 -6.43 -13.47 -33.82
C LYS A 3 -7.37 -12.95 -32.74
N ALA A 4 -6.83 -12.64 -31.56
CA ALA A 4 -7.59 -11.99 -30.50
C ALA A 4 -8.16 -10.66 -31.04
N ASN A 5 -9.43 -10.39 -30.76
CA ASN A 5 -10.06 -9.13 -31.10
C ASN A 5 -9.30 -7.98 -30.39
N ILE A 6 -9.07 -6.86 -31.07
CA ILE A 6 -8.26 -5.74 -30.58
C ILE A 6 -8.77 -5.23 -29.23
N SER A 7 -10.09 -5.13 -29.07
CA SER A 7 -10.72 -4.75 -27.80
C SER A 7 -10.36 -5.74 -26.70
N THR A 8 -10.27 -7.03 -27.02
CA THR A 8 -9.84 -8.08 -26.09
C THR A 8 -8.36 -7.93 -25.74
N THR A 9 -7.47 -7.68 -26.72
CA THR A 9 -6.03 -7.49 -26.46
C THR A 9 -5.76 -6.27 -25.58
N PHE A 10 -6.40 -5.14 -25.89
CA PHE A 10 -6.30 -3.91 -25.09
C PHE A 10 -6.85 -4.09 -23.67
N PHE A 11 -7.99 -4.79 -23.53
CA PHE A 11 -8.55 -5.14 -22.24
C PHE A 11 -7.61 -6.04 -21.43
N ILE A 12 -7.05 -7.08 -22.05
CA ILE A 12 -6.08 -7.98 -21.40
C ILE A 12 -4.85 -7.19 -20.95
N LEU A 13 -4.27 -6.35 -21.80
CA LEU A 13 -3.10 -5.53 -21.45
C LEU A 13 -3.35 -4.66 -20.22
N THR A 14 -4.50 -3.98 -20.18
CA THR A 14 -4.85 -3.07 -19.08
C THR A 14 -5.02 -3.82 -17.76
N ASN A 15 -5.76 -4.94 -17.78
CA ASN A 15 -5.96 -5.76 -16.58
C ASN A 15 -4.67 -6.46 -16.13
N LEU A 16 -3.87 -6.95 -17.06
CA LEU A 16 -2.59 -7.58 -16.77
C LEU A 16 -1.63 -6.59 -16.09
N ASN A 17 -1.56 -5.34 -16.55
CA ASN A 17 -0.75 -4.31 -15.90
C ASN A 17 -1.18 -4.06 -14.45
N ILE A 18 -2.48 -4.06 -14.15
CA ILE A 18 -3.00 -3.93 -12.78
C ILE A 18 -2.60 -5.15 -11.92
N ILE A 19 -2.75 -6.36 -12.45
CA ILE A 19 -2.38 -7.59 -11.74
C ILE A 19 -0.87 -7.61 -11.47
N LEU A 20 -0.05 -7.24 -12.45
CA LEU A 20 1.40 -7.14 -12.32
C LEU A 20 1.80 -6.09 -11.29
N LEU A 21 1.16 -4.91 -11.30
CA LEU A 21 1.37 -3.88 -10.30
C LEU A 21 1.14 -4.42 -8.88
N ILE A 22 -0.02 -5.03 -8.64
CA ILE A 22 -0.40 -5.55 -7.32
C ILE A 22 0.52 -6.72 -6.91
N GLY A 23 0.73 -7.68 -7.80
CA GLY A 23 1.55 -8.86 -7.53
C GLY A 23 3.01 -8.48 -7.24
N PHE A 24 3.59 -7.61 -8.05
CA PHE A 24 4.96 -7.15 -7.85
C PHE A 24 5.10 -6.32 -6.58
N HIS A 25 4.16 -5.41 -6.31
CA HIS A 25 4.16 -4.64 -5.06
C HIS A 25 4.13 -5.57 -3.83
N ILE A 26 3.27 -6.59 -3.83
CA ILE A 26 3.20 -7.58 -2.73
C ILE A 26 4.52 -8.35 -2.58
N ILE A 27 5.09 -8.84 -3.69
CA ILE A 27 6.36 -9.58 -3.67
C ILE A 27 7.47 -8.70 -3.10
N VAL A 28 7.61 -7.47 -3.60
CA VAL A 28 8.63 -6.54 -3.15
C VAL A 28 8.44 -6.17 -1.68
N CYS A 29 7.21 -5.84 -1.26
CA CYS A 29 6.93 -5.59 0.15
C CYS A 29 7.29 -6.79 1.02
N ARG A 30 7.00 -8.03 0.61
CA ARG A 30 7.36 -9.24 1.36
C ARG A 30 8.87 -9.47 1.42
N LEU A 31 9.58 -9.30 0.32
CA LEU A 31 11.02 -9.56 0.25
C LEU A 31 11.84 -8.49 0.96
N VAL A 32 11.46 -7.22 0.80
CA VAL A 32 12.19 -6.09 1.40
C VAL A 32 11.78 -5.87 2.87
N SER A 33 10.54 -6.19 3.26
CA SER A 33 10.15 -6.17 4.68
C SER A 33 10.97 -7.15 5.50
N LYS A 34 11.39 -8.30 4.96
CA LYS A 34 12.30 -9.25 5.63
C LYS A 34 13.72 -8.71 5.83
N LYS A 35 14.06 -7.58 5.21
CA LYS A 35 15.38 -6.94 5.31
C LYS A 35 15.32 -5.57 5.99
N GLY A 36 14.18 -5.19 6.57
CA GLY A 36 13.96 -3.86 7.16
C GLY A 36 14.01 -2.69 6.15
N GLY A 37 13.96 -2.96 4.84
CA GLY A 37 14.50 -2.04 3.85
C GLY A 37 13.61 -0.87 3.40
N PHE A 38 12.30 -0.87 3.69
CA PHE A 38 11.44 0.23 3.27
C PHE A 38 11.27 1.27 4.37
N LYS A 39 11.79 2.48 4.14
CA LYS A 39 11.44 3.66 4.94
C LYS A 39 9.98 4.08 4.76
N SER A 40 9.42 3.97 3.55
CA SER A 40 7.98 4.19 3.29
C SER A 40 7.48 3.34 2.11
N PRO A 41 6.79 2.21 2.38
CA PRO A 41 6.16 1.36 1.36
C PRO A 41 5.15 2.12 0.49
N GLN A 42 4.51 3.15 1.06
CA GLN A 42 3.54 3.99 0.38
C GLN A 42 4.20 4.82 -0.73
N MET A 43 5.36 5.41 -0.42
CA MET A 43 6.14 6.17 -1.40
C MET A 43 6.69 5.26 -2.50
N PHE A 44 7.09 4.03 -2.14
CA PHE A 44 7.47 3.02 -3.11
C PHE A 44 6.30 2.70 -4.06
N LEU A 45 5.10 2.46 -3.53
CA LEU A 45 3.92 2.19 -4.35
C LEU A 45 3.60 3.34 -5.32
N ILE A 46 3.64 4.59 -4.88
CA ILE A 46 3.40 5.75 -5.76
C ILE A 46 4.40 5.80 -6.91
N LYS A 47 5.71 5.69 -6.61
CA LYS A 47 6.76 5.68 -7.64
C LYS A 47 6.59 4.50 -8.59
N PHE A 48 6.19 3.35 -8.06
CA PHE A 48 5.99 2.15 -8.85
C PHE A 48 4.77 2.24 -9.76
N VAL A 49 3.65 2.83 -9.32
CA VAL A 49 2.48 3.13 -10.16
C VAL A 49 2.87 4.05 -11.32
N LEU A 50 3.63 5.12 -11.05
CA LEU A 50 4.11 6.03 -12.10
C LEU A 50 5.00 5.29 -13.11
N PHE A 51 5.90 4.44 -12.63
CA PHE A 51 6.76 3.63 -13.48
C PHE A 51 5.96 2.64 -14.35
N MET A 52 4.95 1.99 -13.78
CA MET A 52 4.12 1.00 -14.49
C MET A 52 3.18 1.60 -15.55
N ASN A 53 3.05 2.93 -15.62
CA ASN A 53 2.40 3.56 -16.79
C ASN A 53 3.25 3.38 -18.07
N LEU A 54 4.58 3.25 -17.98
CA LEU A 54 5.45 3.06 -19.13
C LEU A 54 5.15 1.77 -19.91
N PRO A 55 5.17 0.56 -19.31
CA PRO A 55 4.84 -0.66 -20.04
C PRO A 55 3.39 -0.66 -20.57
N LEU A 56 2.46 -0.01 -19.88
CA LEU A 56 1.11 0.21 -20.40
C LEU A 56 1.11 1.03 -21.69
N PHE A 57 1.75 2.21 -21.69
CA PHE A 57 1.82 3.07 -22.88
C PHE A 57 2.55 2.43 -24.04
N VAL A 58 3.67 1.76 -23.78
CA VAL A 58 4.41 1.00 -24.79
C VAL A 58 3.49 -0.07 -25.40
N GLY A 59 2.78 -0.84 -24.57
CA GLY A 59 1.84 -1.85 -25.05
C GLY A 59 0.72 -1.27 -25.92
N ILE A 60 0.15 -0.13 -25.53
CA ILE A 60 -0.89 0.56 -26.30
C ILE A 60 -0.35 1.04 -27.66
N ILE A 61 0.84 1.63 -27.69
CA ILE A 61 1.49 2.07 -28.93
C ILE A 61 1.74 0.87 -29.85
N LEU A 62 2.24 -0.25 -29.32
CA LEU A 62 2.48 -1.46 -30.12
C LEU A 62 1.18 -2.01 -30.72
N ILE A 63 0.08 -2.03 -29.96
CA ILE A 63 -1.24 -2.44 -30.47
C ILE A 63 -1.70 -1.48 -31.58
N ALA A 64 -1.56 -0.17 -31.38
CA ALA A 64 -1.99 0.83 -32.36
C ALA A 64 -1.18 0.77 -33.66
N LEU A 65 0.13 0.55 -33.58
CA LEU A 65 1.02 0.41 -34.74
C LEU A 65 0.74 -0.87 -35.53
N ASN A 66 0.51 -1.99 -34.85
CA ASN A 66 0.21 -3.27 -35.50
C ASN A 66 -1.09 -3.23 -36.32
N GLU A 67 -2.02 -2.36 -35.95
CA GLU A 67 -3.36 -2.26 -36.54
C GLU A 67 -3.54 -0.98 -37.38
N LEU A 68 -2.45 -0.23 -37.67
CA LEU A 68 -2.47 1.00 -38.47
C LEU A 68 -3.56 2.01 -38.05
N ARG A 69 -3.74 2.17 -36.73
CA ARG A 69 -4.79 3.04 -36.17
C ARG A 69 -4.51 4.52 -36.41
N SER A 70 -5.58 5.30 -36.48
CA SER A 70 -5.47 6.75 -36.57
C SER A 70 -4.84 7.33 -35.29
N ILE A 71 -4.23 8.52 -35.41
CA ILE A 71 -3.66 9.23 -34.24
C ILE A 71 -4.74 9.52 -33.20
N ASN A 72 -5.97 9.83 -33.63
CA ASN A 72 -7.09 10.10 -32.73
C ASN A 72 -7.48 8.86 -31.90
N ASP A 73 -7.45 7.67 -32.51
CA ASP A 73 -7.69 6.41 -31.80
C ASP A 73 -6.58 6.15 -30.79
N LEU A 74 -5.31 6.36 -31.16
CA LEU A 74 -4.17 6.20 -30.27
C LEU A 74 -4.29 7.10 -29.04
N VAL A 75 -4.59 8.39 -29.24
CA VAL A 75 -4.78 9.35 -28.14
C VAL A 75 -5.92 8.92 -27.23
N SER A 76 -7.04 8.47 -27.80
CA SER A 76 -8.19 7.98 -27.03
C SER A 76 -7.85 6.73 -26.21
N MET A 77 -7.13 5.77 -26.80
CA MET A 77 -6.67 4.57 -26.11
C MET A 77 -5.68 4.88 -24.98
N LEU A 78 -4.75 5.81 -25.20
CA LEU A 78 -3.79 6.23 -24.18
C LEU A 78 -4.49 6.92 -23.01
N LEU A 79 -5.41 7.85 -23.28
CA LEU A 79 -6.18 8.54 -22.24
C LEU A 79 -7.05 7.57 -21.44
N PHE A 80 -7.77 6.69 -22.13
CA PHE A 80 -8.61 5.68 -21.48
C PHE A 80 -7.76 4.72 -20.64
N GLY A 81 -6.67 4.19 -21.20
CA GLY A 81 -5.76 3.28 -20.50
C GLY A 81 -5.14 3.94 -19.26
N ALA A 82 -4.67 5.18 -19.40
CA ALA A 82 -4.14 5.96 -18.27
C ALA A 82 -5.19 6.16 -17.18
N LEU A 83 -6.40 6.58 -17.54
CA LEU A 83 -7.48 6.80 -16.57
C LEU A 83 -7.82 5.54 -15.81
N VAL A 84 -8.10 4.44 -16.52
CA VAL A 84 -8.48 3.17 -15.91
C VAL A 84 -7.35 2.66 -15.00
N PHE A 85 -6.13 2.61 -15.49
CA PHE A 85 -4.99 2.11 -14.73
C PHE A 85 -4.72 2.95 -13.46
N ASN A 86 -4.74 4.28 -13.57
CA ASN A 86 -4.46 5.14 -12.42
C ASN A 86 -5.61 5.16 -11.42
N LEU A 87 -6.88 5.06 -11.85
CA LEU A 87 -8.02 4.94 -10.94
C LEU A 87 -7.96 3.64 -10.12
N PHE A 88 -7.68 2.49 -10.76
CA PHE A 88 -7.50 1.23 -10.04
C PHE A 88 -6.29 1.27 -9.10
N SER A 89 -5.18 1.86 -9.56
CA SER A 89 -3.99 2.04 -8.74
C SER A 89 -4.24 2.93 -7.53
N TYR A 90 -5.06 3.97 -7.69
CA TYR A 90 -5.48 4.87 -6.62
C TYR A 90 -6.35 4.16 -5.57
N VAL A 91 -7.32 3.36 -6.01
CA VAL A 91 -8.14 2.53 -5.11
C VAL A 91 -7.24 1.56 -4.33
N TYR A 92 -6.33 0.88 -5.02
CA TYR A 92 -5.37 -0.02 -4.39
C TYR A 92 -4.48 0.69 -3.37
N PHE A 93 -3.96 1.86 -3.69
CA PHE A 93 -3.16 2.69 -2.79
C PHE A 93 -3.93 3.05 -1.51
N HIS A 94 -5.20 3.41 -1.60
CA HIS A 94 -6.03 3.69 -0.43
C HIS A 94 -6.28 2.44 0.43
N ILE A 95 -6.59 1.30 -0.18
CA ILE A 95 -6.76 0.03 0.55
C ILE A 95 -5.46 -0.33 1.29
N PHE A 96 -4.32 -0.17 0.62
CA PHE A 96 -3.01 -0.41 1.22
C PHE A 96 -2.73 0.54 2.39
N ASN A 97 -2.98 1.84 2.21
CA ASN A 97 -2.80 2.84 3.27
C ASN A 97 -3.70 2.58 4.46
N MET A 98 -4.98 2.29 4.25
CA MET A 98 -5.91 1.94 5.32
C MET A 98 -5.43 0.71 6.09
N SER A 99 -4.84 -0.28 5.40
CA SER A 99 -4.28 -1.48 6.02
C SER A 99 -3.04 -1.20 6.89
N GLU A 100 -2.20 -0.23 6.53
CA GLU A 100 -1.09 0.23 7.38
C GLU A 100 -1.59 1.09 8.55
N THR A 101 -2.53 2.01 8.30
CA THR A 101 -3.15 2.86 9.33
C THR A 101 -3.87 2.02 10.39
N ALA A 102 -4.64 1.01 10.00
CA ALA A 102 -5.32 0.11 10.95
C ALA A 102 -4.31 -0.61 11.85
N ARG A 103 -3.16 -1.04 11.31
CA ARG A 103 -2.10 -1.67 12.11
C ARG A 103 -1.44 -0.69 13.06
N ARG A 104 -1.20 0.55 12.64
CA ARG A 104 -0.73 1.64 13.50
C ARG A 104 -1.67 1.89 14.69
N ILE A 105 -2.96 2.03 14.40
CA ILE A 105 -4.00 2.26 15.40
C ILE A 105 -4.04 1.10 16.41
N LYS A 106 -3.91 -0.16 15.96
CA LYS A 106 -3.87 -1.30 16.88
C LYS A 106 -2.66 -1.26 17.82
N ILE A 107 -1.48 -0.91 17.33
CA ILE A 107 -0.28 -0.76 18.19
C ILE A 107 -0.50 0.35 19.22
N LEU A 108 -0.99 1.52 18.78
CA LEU A 108 -1.28 2.63 19.68
C LEU A 108 -2.34 2.28 20.73
N LEU A 109 -3.40 1.56 20.35
CA LEU A 109 -4.42 1.07 21.28
C LEU A 109 -3.86 0.07 22.30
N HIS A 110 -2.98 -0.83 21.87
CA HIS A 110 -2.33 -1.78 22.76
C HIS A 110 -1.48 -1.05 23.80
N LEU A 111 -0.63 -0.13 23.37
CA LEU A 111 0.18 0.71 24.27
C LEU A 111 -0.68 1.60 25.17
N TYR A 112 -1.79 2.12 24.67
CA TYR A 112 -2.71 2.95 25.45
C TYR A 112 -3.39 2.17 26.57
N ASN A 113 -3.86 0.96 26.27
CA ASN A 113 -4.57 0.13 27.24
C ASN A 113 -3.62 -0.46 28.30
N ASN A 114 -2.38 -0.79 27.91
CA ASN A 114 -1.41 -1.44 28.79
C ASN A 114 -0.42 -0.46 29.43
N GLY A 115 -0.43 0.82 29.03
CA GLY A 115 0.49 1.88 29.48
C GLY A 115 1.90 1.77 28.87
N SER A 116 2.47 0.57 28.90
CA SER A 116 3.76 0.22 28.30
C SER A 116 3.73 -1.23 27.83
N SER A 117 4.50 -1.57 26.81
CA SER A 117 4.68 -2.97 26.40
C SER A 117 6.10 -3.22 25.95
N HIS A 118 6.64 -4.37 26.33
CA HIS A 118 7.93 -4.82 25.82
C HIS A 118 7.79 -5.23 24.35
N ILE A 119 8.86 -5.07 23.57
CA ILE A 119 8.87 -5.43 22.14
C ILE A 119 8.44 -6.89 21.90
N ASP A 120 8.67 -7.78 22.86
CA ASP A 120 8.31 -9.20 22.76
C ASP A 120 6.82 -9.46 22.96
N GLU A 121 6.11 -8.62 23.71
CA GLU A 121 4.65 -8.68 23.86
C GLU A 121 3.96 -8.18 22.59
N LEU A 122 4.52 -7.14 21.97
CA LEU A 122 4.08 -6.65 20.67
C LEU A 122 4.37 -7.64 19.52
N LYS A 123 5.35 -8.55 19.69
CA LYS A 123 5.68 -9.60 18.71
C LYS A 123 4.72 -10.77 18.71
N TYR A 124 4.08 -11.07 19.85
CA TYR A 124 3.24 -12.25 19.96
C TYR A 124 1.97 -12.15 19.10
N ASP A 125 1.41 -10.93 18.99
CA ASP A 125 0.24 -10.64 18.16
C ASP A 125 0.58 -10.36 16.67
N TYR A 126 1.86 -10.17 16.34
CA TYR A 126 2.29 -9.70 15.02
C TYR A 126 3.62 -10.36 14.57
N ASN A 127 3.57 -11.42 13.76
CA ASN A 127 4.77 -11.92 13.05
C ASN A 127 4.83 -11.27 11.64
N PRO A 128 5.98 -10.83 11.07
CA PRO A 128 7.40 -11.06 11.40
C PRO A 128 8.10 -9.91 12.15
N LYS A 129 9.08 -10.24 12.99
CA LYS A 129 9.93 -9.32 13.81
C LYS A 129 10.36 -8.03 13.09
N ASP A 130 10.81 -8.13 11.83
CA ASP A 130 11.31 -6.96 11.07
C ASP A 130 10.21 -5.95 10.70
N MET A 131 8.97 -6.43 10.58
CA MET A 131 7.82 -5.59 10.26
C MET A 131 7.38 -4.75 11.47
N ILE A 132 7.54 -5.27 12.69
CA ILE A 132 7.24 -4.48 13.90
C ILE A 132 8.35 -3.47 14.15
N ASN A 133 9.61 -3.88 14.07
CA ASN A 133 10.74 -2.98 14.34
C ASN A 133 10.71 -1.75 13.42
N SER A 134 10.54 -1.96 12.10
CA SER A 134 10.42 -0.85 11.15
C SER A 134 9.19 0.05 11.38
N ARG A 135 8.12 -0.48 12.00
CA ARG A 135 6.94 0.30 12.37
C ARG A 135 7.15 1.09 13.64
N LEU A 136 7.78 0.50 14.65
CA LEU A 136 8.11 1.19 15.90
C LEU A 136 9.12 2.31 15.64
N GLU A 137 10.11 2.08 14.78
CA GLU A 137 11.02 3.15 14.32
C GLU A 137 10.25 4.32 13.69
N ARG A 138 9.31 4.06 12.78
CA ARG A 138 8.47 5.15 12.20
C ARG A 138 7.62 5.85 13.24
N LEU A 139 7.07 5.12 14.21
CA LEU A 139 6.27 5.71 15.29
C LEU A 139 7.13 6.64 16.17
N ILE A 140 8.40 6.28 16.40
CA ILE A 140 9.38 7.14 17.08
C ILE A 140 9.74 8.35 16.21
N GLU A 141 10.03 8.15 14.91
CA GLU A 141 10.35 9.24 13.98
C GLU A 141 9.20 10.26 13.90
N MET A 142 7.95 9.77 13.95
CA MET A 142 6.74 10.61 13.98
C MET A 142 6.42 11.18 15.37
N LYS A 143 7.28 10.94 16.37
CA LYS A 143 7.15 11.39 17.76
C LYS A 143 5.85 10.94 18.44
N GLU A 144 5.24 9.86 17.99
CA GLU A 144 4.02 9.31 18.58
C GLU A 144 4.31 8.37 19.75
N ILE A 145 5.47 7.71 19.74
CA ILE A 145 5.97 6.89 20.83
C ILE A 145 7.43 7.24 21.13
N ILE A 146 7.88 6.96 22.35
CA ILE A 146 9.27 7.08 22.79
C ILE A 146 9.74 5.71 23.31
N SER A 147 11.00 5.36 23.06
CA SER A 147 11.63 4.17 23.64
C SER A 147 12.61 4.56 24.74
N ASP A 148 12.65 3.82 25.83
CA ASP A 148 13.71 3.96 26.83
C ASP A 148 14.97 3.14 26.45
N GLN A 149 16.01 3.26 27.27
CA GLN A 149 17.26 2.51 27.10
C GLN A 149 17.09 1.00 27.40
N SER A 150 15.99 0.58 28.01
CA SER A 150 15.69 -0.81 28.36
C SER A 150 14.85 -1.54 27.30
N GLY A 151 14.42 -0.86 26.23
CA GLY A 151 13.63 -1.42 25.14
C GLY A 151 12.12 -1.36 25.35
N ILE A 152 11.66 -0.56 26.31
CA ILE A 152 10.24 -0.33 26.61
C ILE A 152 9.74 0.89 25.84
N TYR A 153 8.55 0.78 25.25
CA TYR A 153 7.92 1.84 24.48
C TYR A 153 6.78 2.49 25.27
N TYR A 154 6.74 3.83 25.23
CA TYR A 154 5.71 4.65 25.86
C TYR A 154 5.04 5.55 24.82
N LEU A 155 3.78 5.90 25.06
CA LEU A 155 3.09 6.91 24.26
C LEU A 155 3.65 8.30 24.56
N ASN A 156 3.96 9.03 23.50
CA ASN A 156 4.16 10.48 23.56
C ASN A 156 2.85 11.18 23.16
N ASN A 157 2.70 12.49 23.44
CA ASN A 157 1.48 13.28 23.20
C ASN A 157 1.01 13.23 21.72
N SER A 158 0.32 12.15 21.36
CA SER A 158 0.11 11.71 19.97
C SER A 158 -1.18 12.29 19.41
N ILE A 159 -1.07 12.95 18.26
CA ILE A 159 -2.20 13.50 17.49
C ILE A 159 -3.19 12.40 17.06
N PHE A 160 -2.77 11.12 17.05
CA PHE A 160 -3.60 9.98 16.67
C PHE A 160 -4.36 9.31 17.83
N LEU A 161 -4.09 9.69 19.08
CA LEU A 161 -4.85 9.21 20.25
C LEU A 161 -6.37 9.48 20.17
N PRO A 162 -6.85 10.66 19.71
CA PRO A 162 -8.27 10.90 19.51
C PRO A 162 -8.92 9.92 18.53
N PHE A 163 -8.25 9.62 17.41
CA PHE A 163 -8.74 8.68 16.40
C PHE A 163 -8.81 7.24 16.94
N ALA A 164 -7.81 6.83 17.72
CA ALA A 164 -7.81 5.54 18.40
C ALA A 164 -8.98 5.40 19.40
N LYS A 165 -9.29 6.47 20.15
CA LYS A 165 -10.47 6.54 21.05
C LYS A 165 -11.78 6.44 20.29
N THR A 166 -11.95 7.18 19.19
CA THR A 166 -13.18 7.11 18.38
C THR A 166 -13.40 5.70 17.84
N PHE A 167 -12.34 5.01 17.42
CA PHE A 167 -12.42 3.65 16.91
C PHE A 167 -12.79 2.62 18.00
N SER A 168 -12.29 2.79 19.24
CA SER A 168 -12.65 1.89 20.35
C SER A 168 -14.10 2.07 20.77
N ILE A 169 -14.62 3.30 20.74
CA ILE A 169 -16.03 3.61 21.00
C ILE A 169 -16.94 2.99 19.94
N LEU A 170 -16.62 3.16 18.65
CA LEU A 170 -17.38 2.58 17.54
C LEU A 170 -17.43 1.05 17.61
N ARG A 171 -16.30 0.41 17.93
CA ARG A 171 -16.27 -1.05 18.12
C ARG A 171 -17.17 -1.51 19.27
N LYS A 172 -17.21 -0.76 20.37
CA LYS A 172 -18.04 -1.08 21.55
C LYS A 172 -19.55 -0.94 21.26
N ILE A 173 -19.92 -0.01 20.38
CA ILE A 173 -21.31 0.18 19.93
C ILE A 173 -21.73 -0.92 18.96
N SER A 174 -20.83 -1.36 18.07
CA SER A 174 -21.11 -2.44 17.10
C SER A 174 -21.20 -3.84 17.72
N SER A 175 -20.73 -4.02 18.96
CA SER A 175 -20.75 -5.29 19.70
C SER A 175 -21.82 -5.35 20.79
N SER A 176 -22.74 -4.37 20.82
CA SER A 176 -23.91 -4.32 21.70
C SER A 176 -25.18 -4.41 20.86
#